data_AF-A0A093HMG5-F1
#
_entry.id   AF-A0A093HMG5-F1
#
_cell.length_a   1.000
_cell.length_b   1.000
_cell.length_c   1.000
_cell.angle_alpha   90.00
_cell.angle_beta   90.00
_cell.angle_gamma   90.00
#
_symmetry.space_group_name_H-M   'P 1'
#
loop_
_entity.id
_entity.type
_entity.pdbx_description
1 polymer ?
#
loop_
_entity_poly.entity_id
_entity_poly.type
_entity_poly.pdbx_seq_one_letter_code
_entity_poly.pdbx_strand_id
1 'polypeptide(L)'
;QVALLQNESLEKNKSIQTLHNQICSFEIEIERQKEMLRNNESKILHLQRVIDSQAEKLKELDKEIRPFRQNWEEADSMKSSVESLQNRVTELESVDKTAGQGARNTSLLETQLSRHDQMLSVHDIRLADMDLRFQVLETASYNGVLIWKIRDYKRRKQEAVMGKTLSLYSQPFYTGYFGYKMCARVYLNGDGMGKGTHLSLFFVIMRGEYDALLPWPFKQKVTLMLMDQGPSRRHLGDAFKPDPNSSSFKKPTGEMNIASGCPVFVAQTVLENGTYIKDDTIFIKVIVDTSDLPDP
;
A
#
# COMPACT_ATOMS: atom_id res chain seq x y z
N GLN A 1 -77.44 -140.74 -14.46
CA GLN A 1 -76.07 -140.45 -14.94
C GLN A 1 -76.02 -139.33 -16.01
N VAL A 2 -77.07 -139.13 -16.83
CA VAL A 2 -77.11 -138.07 -17.89
C VAL A 2 -77.31 -136.64 -17.34
N ALA A 3 -78.06 -136.47 -16.25
CA ALA A 3 -78.36 -135.13 -15.70
C ALA A 3 -77.16 -134.39 -15.08
N LEU A 4 -76.13 -135.11 -14.59
CA LEU A 4 -74.95 -134.50 -13.96
C LEU A 4 -74.00 -133.86 -15.01
N LEU A 5 -73.83 -134.52 -16.15
CA LEU A 5 -72.98 -134.06 -17.26
C LEU A 5 -73.57 -132.84 -17.99
N GLN A 6 -74.90 -132.75 -18.07
CA GLN A 6 -75.57 -131.56 -18.64
C GLN A 6 -75.39 -130.33 -17.75
N ASN A 7 -75.40 -130.49 -16.43
CA ASN A 7 -75.24 -129.38 -15.49
C ASN A 7 -73.80 -128.83 -15.49
N GLU A 8 -72.80 -129.71 -15.52
CA GLU A 8 -71.38 -129.33 -15.64
C GLU A 8 -71.08 -128.61 -16.97
N SER A 9 -71.68 -129.08 -18.07
CA SER A 9 -71.55 -128.44 -19.38
C SER A 9 -72.18 -127.04 -19.38
N LEU A 10 -73.34 -126.87 -18.75
CA LEU A 10 -74.03 -125.59 -18.64
C LEU A 10 -73.25 -124.58 -17.78
N GLU A 11 -72.65 -125.02 -16.66
CA GLU A 11 -71.81 -124.16 -15.82
C GLU A 11 -70.49 -123.76 -16.51
N LYS A 12 -69.84 -124.67 -17.23
CA LYS A 12 -68.65 -124.35 -18.02
C LYS A 12 -68.98 -123.37 -19.14
N ASN A 13 -70.13 -123.51 -19.80
CA ASN A 13 -70.54 -122.58 -20.86
C ASN A 13 -70.84 -121.17 -20.29
N LYS A 14 -71.46 -121.09 -19.11
CA LYS A 14 -71.64 -119.81 -18.39
C LYS A 14 -70.31 -119.17 -17.99
N SER A 15 -69.34 -119.94 -17.50
CA SER A 15 -67.99 -119.43 -17.19
C SER A 15 -67.25 -118.94 -18.43
N ILE A 16 -67.31 -119.67 -19.54
CA ILE A 16 -66.69 -119.25 -20.81
C ILE A 16 -67.33 -117.95 -21.32
N GLN A 17 -68.66 -117.82 -21.24
CA GLN A 17 -69.36 -116.60 -21.62
C GLN A 17 -68.94 -115.41 -20.74
N THR A 18 -68.73 -115.65 -19.45
CA THR A 18 -68.33 -114.62 -18.49
C THR A 18 -66.89 -114.16 -18.75
N LEU A 19 -65.98 -115.11 -18.99
CA LEU A 19 -64.59 -114.81 -19.37
C LEU A 19 -64.49 -114.11 -20.72
N HIS A 20 -65.30 -114.50 -21.71
CA HIS A 20 -65.33 -113.84 -23.01
C HIS A 20 -65.79 -112.38 -22.89
N ASN A 21 -66.83 -112.12 -22.09
CA ASN A 21 -67.28 -110.75 -21.81
C ASN A 21 -66.20 -109.92 -21.09
N GLN A 22 -65.44 -110.53 -20.18
CA GLN A 22 -64.32 -109.87 -19.51
C GLN A 22 -63.17 -109.57 -20.48
N ILE A 23 -62.82 -110.50 -21.37
CA ILE A 23 -61.79 -110.28 -22.40
C ILE A 23 -62.20 -109.16 -23.35
N CYS A 24 -63.43 -109.16 -23.87
CA CYS A 24 -63.94 -108.06 -24.69
C CYS A 24 -63.89 -106.71 -23.94
N SER A 25 -64.20 -106.70 -22.63
CA SER A 25 -64.10 -105.48 -21.83
C SER A 25 -62.65 -104.98 -21.68
N PHE A 26 -61.69 -105.90 -21.53
CA PHE A 26 -60.26 -105.56 -21.43
C PHE A 26 -59.68 -105.11 -22.78
N GLU A 27 -60.12 -105.69 -23.90
CA GLU A 27 -59.71 -105.25 -25.24
C GLU A 27 -60.15 -103.80 -25.52
N ILE A 28 -61.38 -103.44 -25.12
CA ILE A 28 -61.88 -102.06 -25.23
C ILE A 28 -61.05 -101.10 -24.36
N GLU A 29 -60.72 -101.48 -23.12
CA GLU A 29 -59.96 -100.62 -22.21
C GLU A 29 -58.49 -100.47 -22.65
N ILE A 30 -57.87 -101.53 -23.17
CA ILE A 30 -56.52 -101.46 -23.74
C ILE A 30 -56.48 -100.49 -24.93
N GLU A 31 -57.47 -100.54 -25.81
CA GLU A 31 -57.49 -99.65 -26.97
C GLU A 31 -57.73 -98.19 -26.56
N ARG A 32 -58.56 -97.97 -25.53
CA ARG A 32 -58.73 -96.65 -24.89
C ARG A 32 -57.44 -96.12 -24.27
N GLN A 33 -56.67 -96.97 -23.59
CA GLN A 33 -55.37 -96.59 -23.02
C GLN A 33 -54.32 -96.25 -24.08
N LYS A 34 -54.25 -97.03 -25.17
CA LYS A 34 -53.35 -96.71 -26.30
C LYS A 34 -53.69 -95.37 -26.93
N GLU A 35 -54.98 -95.06 -27.06
CA GLU A 35 -55.43 -93.76 -27.59
C GLU A 35 -55.07 -92.60 -26.65
N MET A 36 -55.18 -92.79 -25.33
CA MET A 36 -54.65 -91.84 -24.36
C MET A 36 -53.13 -91.66 -24.47
N LEU A 37 -52.37 -92.74 -24.65
CA LEU A 37 -50.92 -92.68 -24.78
C LEU A 37 -50.50 -91.86 -26.01
N ARG A 38 -51.14 -92.12 -27.16
CA ARG A 38 -50.95 -91.35 -28.41
C ARG A 38 -51.25 -89.87 -28.21
N ASN A 39 -52.31 -89.53 -27.48
CA ASN A 39 -52.66 -88.14 -27.19
C ASN A 39 -51.61 -87.46 -26.29
N ASN A 40 -51.09 -88.18 -25.29
CA ASN A 40 -50.06 -87.65 -24.40
C ASN A 40 -48.71 -87.45 -25.12
N GLU A 41 -48.31 -88.35 -26.01
CA GLU A 41 -47.11 -88.15 -26.85
C GLU A 41 -47.22 -86.90 -27.71
N SER A 42 -48.39 -86.66 -28.32
CA SER A 42 -48.66 -85.44 -29.08
C SER A 42 -48.53 -84.16 -28.22
N LYS A 43 -49.05 -84.18 -26.99
CA LYS A 43 -48.92 -83.06 -26.03
C LYS A 43 -47.47 -82.80 -25.62
N ILE A 44 -46.69 -83.85 -25.37
CA ILE A 44 -45.27 -83.73 -25.02
C ILE A 44 -44.50 -83.10 -26.20
N LEU A 45 -44.77 -83.53 -27.42
CA LEU A 45 -44.13 -82.96 -28.61
C LEU A 45 -44.49 -81.48 -28.83
N HIS A 46 -45.71 -81.08 -28.46
CA HIS A 46 -46.13 -79.68 -28.50
C HIS A 46 -45.42 -78.85 -27.42
N LEU A 47 -45.35 -79.35 -26.19
CA LEU A 47 -44.63 -78.69 -25.09
C LEU A 47 -43.14 -78.51 -25.41
N GLN A 48 -42.49 -79.51 -26.01
CA GLN A 48 -41.10 -79.41 -26.43
C GLN A 48 -40.88 -78.27 -27.43
N ARG A 49 -41.76 -78.14 -28.43
CA ARG A 49 -41.71 -77.04 -29.41
C ARG A 49 -41.91 -75.66 -28.76
N VAL A 50 -42.77 -75.57 -27.75
CA VAL A 50 -43.00 -74.31 -27.00
C VAL A 50 -41.76 -73.94 -26.21
N ILE A 51 -41.11 -74.91 -25.55
CA ILE A 51 -39.88 -74.68 -24.78
C ILE A 51 -38.75 -74.19 -25.69
N ASP A 52 -38.55 -74.83 -26.85
CA ASP A 52 -37.51 -74.41 -27.80
C ASP A 52 -37.77 -72.99 -28.32
N SER A 53 -39.04 -72.66 -28.61
CA SER A 53 -39.45 -71.31 -28.99
C SER A 53 -39.20 -70.27 -27.88
N GLN A 54 -39.44 -70.63 -26.62
CA GLN A 54 -39.17 -69.75 -25.47
C GLN A 54 -37.66 -69.58 -25.23
N ALA A 55 -36.85 -70.63 -25.41
CA ALA A 55 -35.41 -70.58 -25.26
C ALA A 55 -34.77 -69.62 -26.28
N GLU A 56 -35.25 -69.61 -27.54
CA GLU A 56 -34.77 -68.67 -28.54
C GLU A 56 -35.18 -67.22 -28.25
N LYS A 57 -36.41 -67.00 -27.75
CA LYS A 57 -36.84 -65.66 -27.30
C LYS A 57 -35.97 -65.13 -26.14
N LEU A 58 -35.57 -65.98 -25.21
CA LEU A 58 -34.67 -65.60 -24.11
C LEU A 58 -33.26 -65.21 -24.62
N LYS A 59 -32.74 -65.90 -25.63
CA LYS A 59 -31.46 -65.53 -26.25
C LYS A 59 -31.52 -64.20 -26.99
N GLU A 60 -32.61 -63.91 -27.69
CA GLU A 60 -32.78 -62.59 -28.32
C GLU A 60 -32.88 -61.48 -27.27
N LEU A 61 -33.62 -61.69 -26.19
CA LEU A 61 -33.72 -60.72 -25.11
C LEU A 61 -32.36 -60.45 -24.43
N ASP A 62 -31.51 -61.47 -24.26
CA ASP A 62 -30.14 -61.28 -23.75
C ASP A 62 -29.28 -60.41 -24.70
N LYS A 63 -29.43 -60.61 -26.02
CA LYS A 63 -28.73 -59.78 -27.01
C LYS A 63 -29.18 -58.33 -26.95
N GLU A 64 -30.46 -58.07 -26.73
CA GLU A 64 -30.99 -56.70 -26.57
C GLU A 64 -30.52 -56.03 -25.28
N ILE A 65 -30.38 -56.77 -24.17
CA ILE A 65 -29.93 -56.23 -22.87
C ILE A 65 -28.44 -55.89 -22.85
N ARG A 66 -27.62 -56.60 -23.62
CA ARG A 66 -26.15 -56.43 -23.64
C ARG A 66 -25.66 -55.00 -23.94
N PRO A 67 -26.13 -54.29 -24.98
CA PRO A 67 -25.73 -52.90 -25.24
C PRO A 67 -26.18 -51.95 -24.13
N PHE A 68 -27.34 -52.18 -23.50
CA PHE A 68 -27.76 -51.37 -22.35
C PHE A 68 -26.81 -51.51 -21.16
N ARG A 69 -26.23 -52.71 -20.95
CA ARG A 69 -25.23 -52.94 -19.90
C ARG A 69 -23.93 -52.19 -20.18
N GLN A 70 -23.43 -52.21 -21.43
CA GLN A 70 -22.24 -51.45 -21.82
C GLN A 70 -22.45 -49.94 -21.67
N ASN A 71 -23.59 -49.42 -22.14
CA ASN A 71 -23.93 -48.00 -21.98
C ASN A 71 -24.02 -47.60 -20.50
N TRP A 72 -24.45 -48.51 -19.62
CA TRP A 72 -24.51 -48.26 -18.18
C TRP A 72 -23.11 -48.14 -17.56
N GLU A 73 -22.17 -49.00 -17.96
CA GLU A 73 -20.75 -48.92 -17.54
C GLU A 73 -20.07 -47.64 -18.06
N GLU A 74 -20.34 -47.24 -19.29
CA GLU A 74 -19.86 -45.97 -19.85
C GLU A 74 -20.43 -44.75 -19.10
N ALA A 75 -21.72 -44.79 -18.74
CA ALA A 75 -22.37 -43.75 -17.95
C ALA A 75 -21.78 -43.65 -16.53
N ASP A 76 -21.44 -44.77 -15.90
CA ASP A 76 -20.82 -44.80 -14.56
C ASP A 76 -19.38 -44.24 -14.58
N SER A 77 -18.61 -44.59 -15.61
CA SER A 77 -17.29 -44.01 -15.87
C SER A 77 -17.36 -42.50 -16.13
N MET A 78 -18.35 -42.07 -16.91
CA MET A 78 -18.59 -40.65 -17.18
C MET A 78 -19.01 -39.89 -15.92
N LYS A 79 -19.85 -40.48 -15.06
CA LYS A 79 -20.22 -39.92 -13.76
C LYS A 79 -19.00 -39.68 -12.88
N SER A 80 -18.11 -40.68 -12.78
CA SER A 80 -16.87 -40.56 -12.01
C SER A 80 -15.96 -39.43 -12.54
N SER A 81 -15.91 -39.27 -13.86
CA SER A 81 -15.17 -38.18 -14.49
C SER A 81 -15.77 -36.80 -14.21
N VAL A 82 -17.11 -36.70 -14.20
CA VAL A 82 -17.83 -35.45 -13.85
C VAL A 82 -17.59 -35.07 -12.38
N GLU A 83 -17.61 -36.03 -11.45
CA GLU A 83 -17.32 -35.76 -10.03
C GLU A 83 -15.87 -35.26 -9.86
N SER A 84 -14.91 -35.84 -10.57
CA SER A 84 -13.52 -35.38 -10.58
C SER A 84 -13.38 -33.96 -11.14
N LEU A 85 -14.06 -33.66 -12.25
CA LEU A 85 -14.08 -32.32 -12.83
C LEU A 85 -14.75 -31.31 -11.90
N GLN A 86 -15.84 -31.67 -11.22
CA GLN A 86 -16.48 -30.82 -10.21
C GLN A 86 -15.54 -30.46 -9.08
N ASN A 87 -14.78 -31.44 -8.55
CA ASN A 87 -13.78 -31.18 -7.50
C ASN A 87 -12.67 -30.24 -7.99
N ARG A 88 -12.20 -30.39 -9.23
CA ARG A 88 -11.20 -29.50 -9.81
C ARG A 88 -11.73 -28.08 -10.05
N VAL A 89 -13.00 -27.95 -10.45
CA VAL A 89 -13.64 -26.63 -10.64
C VAL A 89 -13.79 -25.92 -9.29
N THR A 90 -14.24 -26.60 -8.24
CA THR A 90 -14.35 -26.01 -6.90
C THR A 90 -12.99 -25.60 -6.32
N GLU A 91 -11.94 -26.39 -6.56
CA GLU A 91 -10.56 -26.00 -6.22
C GLU A 91 -10.13 -24.72 -6.96
N LEU A 92 -10.35 -24.62 -8.27
CA LEU A 92 -9.98 -23.44 -9.07
C LEU A 92 -10.76 -22.18 -8.65
N GLU A 93 -12.05 -22.30 -8.35
CA GLU A 93 -12.87 -21.20 -7.84
C GLU A 93 -12.40 -20.70 -6.46
N SER A 94 -11.76 -21.56 -5.66
CA SER A 94 -11.18 -21.16 -4.37
C SER A 94 -9.89 -20.34 -4.51
N VAL A 95 -9.09 -20.61 -5.55
CA VAL A 95 -7.84 -19.88 -5.83
C VAL A 95 -8.12 -18.44 -6.26
N ASP A 96 -9.16 -18.21 -7.06
CA ASP A 96 -9.57 -16.87 -7.52
C ASP A 96 -9.92 -15.94 -6.33
N LYS A 97 -10.57 -16.49 -5.30
CA LYS A 97 -10.85 -15.75 -4.05
C LYS A 97 -9.56 -15.39 -3.30
N THR A 98 -8.59 -16.30 -3.22
CA THR A 98 -7.29 -16.02 -2.59
C THR A 98 -6.44 -15.01 -3.39
N ALA A 99 -6.51 -15.03 -4.72
CA ALA A 99 -5.86 -14.05 -5.58
C ALA A 99 -6.46 -12.64 -5.38
N GLY A 100 -7.79 -12.54 -5.26
CA GLY A 100 -8.46 -11.29 -4.89
C GLY A 100 -8.08 -10.77 -3.50
N GLN A 101 -7.83 -11.66 -2.54
CA GLN A 101 -7.31 -11.31 -1.22
C GLN A 101 -5.86 -10.77 -1.29
N GLY A 102 -5.02 -11.40 -2.11
CA GLY A 102 -3.64 -10.97 -2.36
C GLY A 102 -3.57 -9.58 -2.97
N ALA A 103 -4.38 -9.29 -3.99
CA ALA A 103 -4.46 -7.97 -4.62
C ALA A 103 -4.92 -6.87 -3.65
N ARG A 104 -5.87 -7.17 -2.75
CA ARG A 104 -6.30 -6.24 -1.69
C ARG A 104 -5.21 -5.96 -0.65
N ASN A 105 -4.44 -6.98 -0.29
CA ASN A 105 -3.31 -6.80 0.63
C ASN A 105 -2.20 -5.96 -0.02
N THR A 106 -1.91 -6.20 -1.31
CA THR A 106 -0.94 -5.41 -2.07
C THR A 106 -1.37 -3.94 -2.16
N SER A 107 -2.63 -3.64 -2.48
CA SER A 107 -3.11 -2.26 -2.56
C SER A 107 -3.11 -1.54 -1.20
N LEU A 108 -3.39 -2.25 -0.11
CA LEU A 108 -3.23 -1.73 1.25
C LEU A 108 -1.77 -1.42 1.58
N LEU A 109 -0.84 -2.30 1.22
CA LEU A 109 0.60 -2.09 1.40
C LEU A 109 1.11 -0.91 0.56
N GLU A 110 0.68 -0.78 -0.69
CA GLU A 110 1.00 0.36 -1.55
C GLU A 110 0.50 1.68 -0.96
N THR A 111 -0.72 1.68 -0.41
CA THR A 111 -1.28 2.85 0.26
C THR A 111 -0.48 3.21 1.52
N GLN A 112 -0.08 2.22 2.32
CA GLN A 112 0.77 2.43 3.50
C GLN A 112 2.17 2.94 3.12
N LEU A 113 2.78 2.38 2.07
CA LEU A 113 4.07 2.82 1.56
C LEU A 113 4.00 4.27 1.08
N SER A 114 2.97 4.64 0.31
CA SER A 114 2.75 6.02 -0.14
C SER A 114 2.58 6.99 1.04
N ARG A 115 1.83 6.58 2.09
CA ARG A 115 1.68 7.38 3.32
C ARG A 115 3.00 7.54 4.06
N HIS A 116 3.81 6.49 4.15
CA HIS A 116 5.13 6.55 4.78
C HIS A 116 6.09 7.44 4.00
N ASP A 117 6.09 7.36 2.67
CA ASP A 117 6.91 8.20 1.79
C ASP A 117 6.58 9.69 1.97
N GLN A 118 5.29 10.04 2.01
CA GLN A 118 4.85 11.40 2.34
C GLN A 118 5.31 11.85 3.73
N MET A 119 5.21 10.97 4.72
CA MET A 119 5.66 11.27 6.09
C MET A 119 7.17 11.50 6.17
N LEU A 120 7.97 10.68 5.48
CA LEU A 120 9.42 10.84 5.40
C LEU A 120 9.80 12.17 4.76
N SER A 121 9.15 12.53 3.64
CA SER A 121 9.36 13.83 2.99
C SER A 121 9.07 15.01 3.93
N VAL A 122 7.99 14.94 4.72
CA VAL A 122 7.69 15.97 5.74
C VAL A 122 8.74 15.99 6.85
N HIS A 123 9.23 14.83 7.28
CA HIS A 123 10.28 14.75 8.30
C HIS A 123 11.61 15.33 7.81
N ASP A 124 11.98 15.10 6.55
CA ASP A 124 13.19 15.69 5.97
C ASP A 124 13.15 17.24 6.01
N ILE A 125 11.99 17.83 5.67
CA ILE A 125 11.77 19.27 5.77
C ILE A 125 11.89 19.74 7.23
N ARG A 126 11.26 19.03 8.17
CA ARG A 126 11.32 19.39 9.60
C ARG A 126 12.72 19.28 10.18
N LEU A 127 13.50 18.27 9.76
CA LEU A 127 14.88 18.10 10.19
C LEU A 127 15.76 19.25 9.66
N ALA A 128 15.57 19.67 8.42
CA ALA A 128 16.27 20.84 7.85
C ALA A 128 15.91 22.14 8.59
N ASP A 129 14.64 22.37 8.90
CA ASP A 129 14.20 23.52 9.70
C ASP A 129 14.78 23.51 11.12
N MET A 130 14.85 22.32 11.73
CA MET A 130 15.41 22.15 13.06
C MET A 130 16.92 22.38 13.09
N ASP A 131 17.66 21.91 12.07
CA ASP A 131 19.10 22.19 11.92
C ASP A 131 19.36 23.70 11.78
N LEU A 132 18.54 24.40 10.97
CA LEU A 132 18.63 25.86 10.86
C LEU A 132 18.36 26.55 12.21
N ARG A 133 17.37 26.06 12.97
CA ARG A 133 17.07 26.58 14.31
C ARG A 133 18.24 26.34 15.28
N PHE A 134 18.90 25.19 15.22
CA PHE A 134 20.09 24.90 16.03
C PHE A 134 21.23 25.86 15.71
N GLN A 135 21.55 26.07 14.43
CA GLN A 135 22.61 27.01 14.02
C GLN A 135 22.33 28.44 14.53
N VAL A 136 21.06 28.87 14.52
CA VAL A 136 20.65 30.17 15.08
C VAL A 136 20.87 30.23 16.59
N LEU A 137 20.51 29.18 17.33
CA LEU A 137 20.69 29.12 18.79
C LEU A 137 22.16 29.07 19.20
N GLU A 138 22.98 28.31 18.48
CA GLU A 138 24.44 28.20 18.73
C GLU A 138 25.19 29.52 18.52
N THR A 139 24.61 30.43 17.74
CA THR A 139 25.23 31.71 17.37
C THR A 139 24.53 32.93 17.96
N ALA A 140 23.46 32.72 18.75
CA ALA A 140 22.73 33.78 19.43
C ALA A 140 23.58 34.42 20.53
N SER A 141 23.37 35.71 20.74
CA SER A 141 24.06 36.49 21.76
C SER A 141 23.05 37.37 22.50
N TYR A 142 23.26 37.55 23.82
CA TYR A 142 22.30 38.18 24.73
C TYR A 142 22.87 39.38 25.50
N ASN A 143 23.92 40.02 24.97
CA ASN A 143 24.61 41.13 25.63
C ASN A 143 24.73 42.38 24.74
N GLY A 144 23.89 42.48 23.71
CA GLY A 144 23.92 43.56 22.73
C GLY A 144 25.06 43.45 21.70
N VAL A 145 25.85 42.37 21.70
CA VAL A 145 26.98 42.19 20.76
C VAL A 145 26.70 41.06 19.78
N LEU A 146 26.75 41.37 18.48
CA LEU A 146 26.73 40.42 17.38
C LEU A 146 28.14 40.28 16.78
N ILE A 147 28.57 39.05 16.53
CA ILE A 147 29.66 38.74 15.60
C ILE A 147 29.08 37.89 14.48
N TRP A 148 29.13 38.42 13.27
CA TRP A 148 28.58 37.79 12.09
C TRP A 148 29.70 37.38 11.13
N LYS A 149 29.88 36.06 10.99
CA LYS A 149 30.83 35.45 10.06
C LYS A 149 30.16 35.19 8.71
N ILE A 150 30.62 35.85 7.66
CA ILE A 150 30.13 35.64 6.29
C ILE A 150 31.23 34.94 5.50
N ARG A 151 31.01 33.66 5.19
CA ARG A 151 31.89 32.81 4.37
C ARG A 151 31.51 32.90 2.89
N ASP A 152 32.39 32.42 2.02
CA ASP A 152 32.21 32.39 0.57
C ASP A 152 31.98 33.78 -0.03
N TYR A 153 32.75 34.78 0.43
CA TYR A 153 32.56 36.18 0.04
C TYR A 153 32.53 36.35 -1.48
N LYS A 154 33.46 35.73 -2.21
CA LYS A 154 33.51 35.80 -3.67
C LYS A 154 32.20 35.35 -4.32
N ARG A 155 31.70 34.16 -3.96
CA ARG A 155 30.44 33.62 -4.51
C ARG A 155 29.26 34.52 -4.16
N ARG A 156 29.12 34.88 -2.89
CA ARG A 156 27.99 35.70 -2.41
C ARG A 156 28.00 37.10 -3.01
N LYS A 157 29.17 37.70 -3.22
CA LYS A 157 29.29 38.99 -3.92
C LYS A 157 28.85 38.85 -5.37
N GLN A 158 29.28 37.81 -6.08
CA GLN A 158 28.85 37.56 -7.46
C GLN A 158 27.34 37.35 -7.55
N GLU A 159 26.73 36.60 -6.63
CA GLU A 159 25.28 36.44 -6.55
C GLU A 159 24.55 37.78 -6.34
N ALA A 160 25.12 38.70 -5.56
CA ALA A 160 24.58 40.05 -5.37
C ALA A 160 24.74 40.91 -6.63
N VAL A 161 25.86 40.80 -7.36
CA VAL A 161 26.08 41.48 -8.65
C VAL A 161 25.10 40.98 -9.71
N MET A 162 24.87 39.67 -9.77
CA MET A 162 23.92 39.03 -10.69
C MET A 162 22.45 39.25 -10.29
N GLY A 163 22.18 39.87 -9.14
CA GLY A 163 20.82 40.08 -8.64
C GLY A 163 20.11 38.84 -8.10
N LYS A 164 20.81 37.71 -7.95
CA LYS A 164 20.24 36.46 -7.39
C LYS A 164 19.98 36.58 -5.89
N THR A 165 20.91 37.22 -5.16
CA THR A 165 20.80 37.42 -3.71
C THR A 165 21.36 38.78 -3.34
N LEU A 166 20.48 39.78 -3.26
CA LEU A 166 20.89 41.18 -3.08
C LEU A 166 21.45 41.49 -1.69
N SER A 167 20.88 40.86 -0.66
CA SER A 167 21.24 41.11 0.74
C SER A 167 21.21 39.84 1.57
N LEU A 168 21.97 39.84 2.66
CA LEU A 168 21.98 38.78 3.66
C LEU A 168 21.51 39.34 5.01
N TYR A 169 20.92 38.49 5.83
CA TYR A 169 20.63 38.78 7.23
C TYR A 169 21.55 37.95 8.14
N SER A 170 21.96 38.53 9.27
CA SER A 170 22.64 37.78 10.32
C SER A 170 21.65 36.92 11.11
N GLN A 171 22.20 36.06 11.97
CA GLN A 171 21.42 35.51 13.07
C GLN A 171 20.89 36.64 13.98
N PRO A 172 19.75 36.45 14.65
CA PRO A 172 19.30 37.36 15.68
C PRO A 172 20.28 37.46 16.85
N PHE A 173 20.36 38.66 17.43
CA PHE A 173 21.05 38.91 18.69
C PHE A 173 20.19 39.83 19.56
N TYR A 174 20.46 39.83 20.85
CA TYR A 174 19.59 40.42 21.86
C TYR A 174 20.36 41.34 22.78
N THR A 175 19.68 42.35 23.31
CA THR A 175 20.23 43.23 24.36
C THR A 175 20.32 42.55 25.73
N GLY A 176 19.55 41.49 25.95
CA GLY A 176 19.45 40.71 27.19
C GLY A 176 18.67 39.42 26.93
N TYR A 177 18.60 38.50 27.90
CA TYR A 177 17.82 37.26 27.77
C TYR A 177 16.35 37.51 27.40
N PHE A 178 15.77 38.59 27.93
CA PHE A 178 14.38 39.00 27.69
C PHE A 178 14.31 40.42 27.10
N GLY A 179 15.35 40.82 26.36
CA GLY A 179 15.50 42.15 25.77
C GLY A 179 15.02 42.26 24.32
N TYR A 180 15.38 43.38 23.67
CA TYR A 180 15.12 43.59 22.24
C TYR A 180 15.74 42.50 21.39
N LYS A 181 15.01 42.04 20.37
CA LYS A 181 15.50 41.15 19.30
C LYS A 181 15.90 41.96 18.08
N MET A 182 17.11 41.74 17.58
CA MET A 182 17.70 42.54 16.51
C MET A 182 18.49 41.65 15.55
N CYS A 183 18.76 42.12 14.34
CA CYS A 183 19.73 41.50 13.44
C CYS A 183 20.44 42.56 12.59
N ALA A 184 21.45 42.14 11.83
CA ALA A 184 22.12 42.97 10.84
C ALA A 184 21.68 42.54 9.44
N ARG A 185 21.65 43.51 8.51
CA ARG A 185 21.43 43.28 7.09
C ARG A 185 22.59 43.88 6.29
N VAL A 186 23.17 43.10 5.39
CA VAL A 186 24.30 43.56 4.55
C VAL A 186 24.00 43.40 3.07
N TYR A 187 24.47 44.34 2.27
CA TYR A 187 24.49 44.27 0.81
C TYR A 187 25.95 44.27 0.36
N LEU A 188 26.44 43.09 -0.08
CA LEU A 188 27.84 42.94 -0.49
C LEU A 188 28.17 43.73 -1.75
N ASN A 189 27.17 43.98 -2.60
CA ASN A 189 27.27 44.83 -3.78
C ASN A 189 26.62 46.22 -3.58
N GLY A 190 26.39 46.62 -2.32
CA GLY A 190 25.85 47.92 -1.97
C GLY A 190 24.35 48.11 -2.25
N ASP A 191 23.79 49.13 -1.61
CA ASP A 191 22.40 49.56 -1.71
C ASP A 191 22.31 51.09 -1.73
N GLY A 192 21.21 51.62 -2.29
CA GLY A 192 20.99 53.07 -2.43
C GLY A 192 22.17 53.79 -3.10
N MET A 193 22.67 54.83 -2.45
CA MET A 193 23.80 55.64 -2.96
C MET A 193 25.13 54.88 -3.04
N GLY A 194 25.28 53.75 -2.34
CA GLY A 194 26.48 52.92 -2.35
C GLY A 194 26.43 51.74 -3.32
N LYS A 195 25.33 51.59 -4.08
CA LYS A 195 25.13 50.44 -4.98
C LYS A 195 26.25 50.33 -6.02
N GLY A 196 26.82 49.13 -6.15
CA GLY A 196 27.89 48.80 -7.09
C GLY A 196 29.28 49.31 -6.70
N THR A 197 29.41 50.11 -5.63
CA THR A 197 30.69 50.77 -5.27
C THR A 197 31.10 50.53 -3.83
N HIS A 198 30.14 50.30 -2.93
CA HIS A 198 30.36 50.10 -1.51
C HIS A 198 29.74 48.76 -1.06
N LEU A 199 30.15 48.31 0.12
CA LEU A 199 29.37 47.42 0.97
C LEU A 199 28.47 48.29 1.84
N SER A 200 27.17 47.98 1.87
CA SER A 200 26.20 48.67 2.72
C SER A 200 25.83 47.80 3.90
N LEU A 201 25.79 48.40 5.10
CA LEU A 201 25.52 47.68 6.35
C LEU A 201 24.43 48.38 7.14
N PHE A 202 23.44 47.61 7.56
CA PHE A 202 22.26 48.09 8.26
C PHE A 202 21.97 47.29 9.52
N PHE A 203 21.41 47.98 10.50
CA PHE A 203 20.82 47.44 11.70
C PHE A 203 19.31 47.27 11.51
N VAL A 204 18.75 46.21 12.10
CA VAL A 204 17.34 45.86 11.98
C VAL A 204 16.80 45.51 13.36
N ILE A 205 15.68 46.13 13.72
CA ILE A 205 14.86 45.69 14.85
C ILE A 205 13.89 44.62 14.35
N MET A 206 13.82 43.52 15.09
CA MET A 206 12.87 42.44 14.84
C MET A 206 11.79 42.45 15.92
N ARG A 207 10.64 41.86 15.60
CA ARG A 207 9.60 41.59 16.61
C ARG A 207 10.13 40.60 17.64
N GLY A 208 10.20 41.04 18.89
CA GLY A 208 10.58 40.24 20.04
C GLY A 208 9.35 39.76 20.82
N GLU A 209 9.52 38.63 21.53
CA GLU A 209 8.47 38.08 22.40
C GLU A 209 8.12 39.02 23.58
N TYR A 210 9.08 39.87 23.97
CA TYR A 210 8.97 40.76 25.13
C TYR A 210 8.73 42.23 24.75
N ASP A 211 8.41 42.53 23.49
CA ASP A 211 8.25 43.90 22.98
C ASP A 211 7.19 44.73 23.74
N ALA A 212 6.25 44.07 24.42
CA ALA A 212 5.25 44.72 25.27
C ALA A 212 5.82 45.31 26.57
N LEU A 213 6.97 44.81 27.05
CA LEU A 213 7.62 45.22 28.29
C LEU A 213 8.78 46.21 28.05
N LEU A 214 9.21 46.35 26.80
CA LEU A 214 10.38 47.15 26.44
C LEU A 214 9.98 48.60 26.07
N PRO A 215 10.85 49.59 26.34
CA PRO A 215 10.57 50.97 25.96
C PRO A 215 10.57 51.17 24.44
N TRP A 216 9.74 52.08 23.93
CA TRP A 216 9.70 52.44 22.51
C TRP A 216 9.53 53.95 22.32
N PRO A 217 10.11 54.57 21.27
CA PRO A 217 10.96 53.95 20.24
C PRO A 217 12.33 53.52 20.79
N PHE A 218 12.96 52.56 20.11
CA PHE A 218 14.31 52.10 20.44
C PHE A 218 15.31 53.25 20.30
N LYS A 219 16.16 53.43 21.31
CA LYS A 219 17.03 54.61 21.47
C LYS A 219 18.49 54.31 21.82
N GLN A 220 18.85 53.03 21.84
CA GLN A 220 20.20 52.60 22.23
C GLN A 220 21.20 52.94 21.13
N LYS A 221 22.39 53.41 21.51
CA LYS A 221 23.47 53.68 20.56
C LYS A 221 23.85 52.38 19.85
N VAL A 222 23.91 52.42 18.52
CA VAL A 222 24.29 51.27 17.69
C VAL A 222 25.62 51.56 17.03
N THR A 223 26.57 50.64 17.13
CA THR A 223 27.88 50.69 16.45
C THR A 223 27.95 49.55 15.45
N LEU A 224 28.21 49.87 14.19
CA LEU A 224 28.39 48.93 13.09
C LEU A 224 29.87 48.87 12.73
N MET A 225 30.42 47.67 12.58
CA MET A 225 31.85 47.48 12.33
C MET A 225 32.13 46.37 11.32
N LEU A 226 33.12 46.60 10.45
CA LEU A 226 33.81 45.59 9.68
C LEU A 226 35.15 45.27 10.36
N MET A 227 35.37 44.00 10.67
CA MET A 227 36.52 43.56 11.44
C MET A 227 37.72 43.30 10.52
N ASP A 228 38.79 44.09 10.70
CA ASP A 228 40.12 43.78 10.17
C ASP A 228 40.70 42.47 10.74
N GLN A 229 41.12 41.58 9.85
CA GLN A 229 41.71 40.28 10.16
C GLN A 229 43.25 40.30 10.11
N GLY A 230 43.85 41.43 9.74
CA GLY A 230 45.28 41.67 9.81
C GLY A 230 45.81 41.83 11.24
N PRO A 231 47.14 41.85 11.42
CA PRO A 231 47.78 41.95 12.73
C PRO A 231 47.47 43.27 13.44
N SER A 232 47.24 44.35 12.69
CA SER A 232 47.01 45.70 13.22
C SER A 232 45.60 45.94 13.74
N ARG A 233 44.64 45.03 13.48
CA ARG A 233 43.24 45.08 13.96
C ARG A 233 42.57 46.44 13.75
N ARG A 234 42.81 47.08 12.61
CA ARG A 234 42.23 48.38 12.24
C ARG A 234 40.81 48.23 11.74
N HIS A 235 39.90 47.89 12.64
CA HIS A 235 38.48 47.74 12.32
C HIS A 235 37.89 49.04 11.77
N LEU A 236 37.05 48.94 10.74
CA LEU A 236 36.29 50.06 10.21
C LEU A 236 34.93 50.08 10.89
N GLY A 237 34.49 51.22 11.40
CA GLY A 237 33.20 51.29 12.06
C GLY A 237 32.63 52.68 12.13
N ASP A 238 31.32 52.72 12.28
CA ASP A 238 30.55 53.93 12.49
C ASP A 238 29.47 53.67 13.55
N ALA A 239 29.07 54.71 14.27
CA ALA A 239 28.07 54.60 15.32
C ALA A 239 27.04 55.69 15.19
N PHE A 240 25.77 55.32 15.38
CA PHE A 240 24.66 56.25 15.33
C PHE A 240 23.77 56.09 16.57
N LYS A 241 23.09 57.19 16.90
CA LYS A 241 21.98 57.17 17.87
C LYS A 241 20.67 57.10 17.08
N PRO A 242 19.79 56.13 17.33
CA PRO A 242 18.50 56.01 16.66
C PRO A 242 17.68 57.30 16.74
N ASP A 243 17.13 57.74 15.61
CA ASP A 243 16.19 58.86 15.56
C ASP A 243 14.80 58.41 16.06
N PRO A 244 14.27 59.00 17.15
CA PRO A 244 12.95 58.64 17.68
C PRO A 244 11.79 58.77 16.68
N ASN A 245 11.93 59.62 15.66
CA ASN A 245 10.89 59.84 14.67
C ASN A 245 10.92 58.82 13.52
N SER A 246 12.04 58.13 13.33
CA SER A 246 12.20 57.14 12.27
C SER A 246 11.33 55.90 12.51
N SER A 247 10.66 55.44 11.46
CA SER A 247 9.84 54.22 11.50
C SER A 247 10.66 52.96 11.77
N SER A 248 11.96 52.96 11.48
CA SER A 248 12.88 51.85 11.75
C SER A 248 12.97 51.47 13.22
N PHE A 249 12.75 52.43 14.13
CA PHE A 249 12.97 52.25 15.56
C PHE A 249 11.68 52.25 16.38
N LYS A 250 10.51 52.31 15.72
CA LYS A 250 9.21 52.18 16.39
C LYS A 250 8.97 50.73 16.82
N LYS A 251 7.99 50.54 17.72
CA LYS A 251 7.56 49.20 18.12
C LYS A 251 7.18 48.36 16.89
N PRO A 252 7.76 47.15 16.70
CA PRO A 252 7.48 46.32 15.54
C PRO A 252 6.01 45.96 15.40
N THR A 253 5.49 46.06 14.17
CA THR A 253 4.17 45.58 13.78
C THR A 253 4.24 44.30 12.94
N GLY A 254 5.29 44.16 12.13
CA GLY A 254 5.66 42.93 11.40
C GLY A 254 6.87 42.24 12.01
N GLU A 255 7.39 41.20 11.34
CA GLU A 255 8.56 40.43 11.81
C GLU A 255 9.84 41.28 11.92
N MET A 256 10.02 42.24 11.01
CA MET A 256 11.19 43.11 10.94
C MET A 256 10.77 44.53 10.56
N ASN A 257 11.37 45.51 11.22
CA ASN A 257 11.25 46.91 10.84
C ASN A 257 12.11 47.23 9.60
N ILE A 258 11.92 48.42 9.04
CA ILE A 258 12.77 48.96 7.98
C ILE A 258 14.21 49.10 8.51
N ALA A 259 15.17 48.54 7.79
CA ALA A 259 16.57 48.59 8.16
C ALA A 259 17.12 50.02 8.17
N SER A 260 18.03 50.34 9.10
CA SER A 260 18.67 51.65 9.23
C SER A 260 20.17 51.50 9.46
N GLY A 261 20.99 52.31 8.79
CA GLY A 261 22.45 52.17 8.82
C GLY A 261 23.12 52.94 7.70
N CYS A 262 24.21 52.41 7.18
CA CYS A 262 25.15 53.14 6.33
C CYS A 262 25.18 52.57 4.89
N PRO A 263 24.52 53.23 3.91
CA PRO A 263 24.58 52.82 2.51
C PRO A 263 26.00 52.84 1.92
N VAL A 264 26.84 53.76 2.36
CA VAL A 264 28.24 53.91 1.92
C VAL A 264 29.22 53.52 3.02
N PHE A 265 29.01 52.36 3.66
CA PHE A 265 29.79 51.96 4.84
C PHE A 265 31.27 51.74 4.55
N VAL A 266 31.61 50.88 3.59
CA VAL A 266 33.00 50.61 3.18
C VAL A 266 33.09 50.54 1.66
N ALA A 267 33.99 51.29 1.04
CA ALA A 267 34.26 51.18 -0.39
C ALA A 267 34.73 49.77 -0.74
N GLN A 268 34.21 49.18 -1.81
CA GLN A 268 34.55 47.80 -2.19
C GLN A 268 36.06 47.63 -2.42
N THR A 269 36.72 48.64 -3.00
CA THR A 269 38.17 48.65 -3.20
C THR A 269 38.95 48.59 -1.88
N VAL A 270 38.50 49.30 -0.84
CA VAL A 270 39.14 49.27 0.49
C VAL A 270 38.94 47.91 1.16
N LEU A 271 37.74 47.34 1.03
CA LEU A 271 37.40 46.02 1.56
C LEU A 271 38.24 44.91 0.90
N GLU A 272 38.30 44.89 -0.43
CA GLU A 272 38.89 43.81 -1.22
C GLU A 272 40.41 43.89 -1.35
N ASN A 273 40.98 45.10 -1.34
CA ASN A 273 42.44 45.29 -1.39
C ASN A 273 43.07 45.34 0.01
N GLY A 274 42.26 45.35 1.08
CA GLY A 274 42.70 45.41 2.46
C GLY A 274 42.89 44.04 3.12
N THR A 275 43.07 44.03 4.44
CA THR A 275 43.19 42.81 5.28
C THR A 275 41.87 42.39 5.94
N TYR A 276 40.74 42.86 5.41
CA TYR A 276 39.41 42.58 5.93
C TYR A 276 38.85 41.24 5.46
N ILE A 277 39.25 40.78 4.26
CA ILE A 277 38.89 39.46 3.73
C ILE A 277 40.07 38.52 3.95
N LYS A 278 39.82 37.41 4.64
CA LYS A 278 40.78 36.32 4.82
C LYS A 278 40.04 34.99 4.72
N ASP A 279 40.64 34.01 4.06
CA ASP A 279 40.04 32.68 3.85
C ASP A 279 38.61 32.78 3.26
N ASP A 280 38.45 33.65 2.26
CA ASP A 280 37.18 34.00 1.59
C ASP A 280 36.04 34.37 2.56
N THR A 281 36.39 34.96 3.70
CA THR A 281 35.49 35.24 4.81
C THR A 281 35.66 36.66 5.32
N ILE A 282 34.56 37.31 5.69
CA ILE A 282 34.54 38.58 6.42
C ILE A 282 33.83 38.42 7.76
N PHE A 283 34.14 39.31 8.70
CA PHE A 283 33.47 39.39 9.99
C PHE A 283 32.90 40.79 10.19
N ILE A 284 31.62 40.83 10.52
CA ILE A 284 30.90 42.06 10.88
C ILE A 284 30.61 42.00 12.38
N LYS A 285 30.78 43.13 13.06
CA LYS A 285 30.40 43.28 14.46
C LYS A 285 29.35 44.36 14.60
N VAL A 286 28.30 44.08 15.37
CA VAL A 286 27.33 45.09 15.79
C VAL A 286 27.34 45.15 17.30
N ILE A 287 27.38 46.35 17.85
CA ILE A 287 27.33 46.61 19.29
C ILE A 287 26.16 47.54 19.55
N VAL A 288 25.23 47.09 20.37
CA VAL A 288 24.13 47.88 20.90
C VAL A 288 24.45 48.18 22.35
N ASP A 289 24.43 49.46 22.71
CA ASP A 289 24.68 49.90 24.06
C ASP A 289 23.52 49.47 24.99
N THR A 290 23.82 48.61 25.96
CA THR A 290 22.85 48.10 26.93
C THR A 290 22.99 48.75 28.31
N SER A 291 23.93 49.69 28.49
CA SER A 291 24.22 50.29 29.80
C SER A 291 23.05 51.06 30.40
N ASP A 292 22.22 51.68 29.55
CA ASP A 292 21.03 52.45 29.95
C ASP A 292 19.73 51.61 30.00
N LEU A 293 19.81 50.29 29.77
CA LEU A 293 18.64 49.41 29.85
C LEU A 293 18.48 48.87 31.27
N PRO A 294 17.25 48.62 31.74
CA PRO A 294 17.03 47.98 33.02
C PRO A 294 17.66 46.58 33.01
N ASP A 295 18.63 46.36 33.89
CA ASP A 295 19.10 45.02 34.24
C ASP A 295 18.06 44.43 35.21
N PRO A 296 17.57 43.19 35.01
CA PRO A 296 16.56 42.57 35.87
C PRO A 296 16.96 42.49 37.35
#